data_AF-A0A7J7M9N9-F1
#
_entry.id   AF-A0A7J7M9N9-F1
#
_cell.length_a   1.000
_cell.length_b   1.000
_cell.length_c   1.000
_cell.angle_alpha   90.00
_cell.angle_beta   90.00
_cell.angle_gamma   90.00
#
_symmetry.space_group_name_H-M   'P 1'
#
loop_
_entity.id
_entity.type
_entity.pdbx_description
1 polymer ?
#
loop_
_entity_poly.entity_id
_entity_poly.type
_entity_poly.pdbx_seq_one_letter_code
_entity_poly.pdbx_strand_id
1 'polypeptide(L)'
;MINAGCLGACTYCKTKHARGHLGSYTIKSLEEHIRNVVADGVKDIWISSEDTGAYGRDIGINLPILLEAIIAELPFDRSTMF
;
A
#
# COMPACT_ATOMS: atom_id res chain seq x y z
N MET A 1 -5.98 1.64 0.74
CA MET A 1 -5.48 0.31 1.16
C MET A 1 -4.52 -0.19 0.10
N ILE A 2 -3.38 -0.78 0.48
CA ILE A 2 -2.32 -1.20 -0.49
C ILE A 2 -2.50 -2.63 -1.01
N ASN A 3 -3.20 -3.49 -0.29
CA ASN A 3 -3.61 -4.82 -0.74
C ASN A 3 -4.99 -5.18 -0.19
N ALA A 4 -5.60 -6.17 -0.84
CA ALA A 4 -6.77 -6.87 -0.35
C ALA A 4 -6.46 -8.37 -0.27
N GLY A 5 -6.82 -8.99 0.84
CA GLY A 5 -6.50 -10.39 1.11
C GLY A 5 -5.11 -10.58 1.73
N CYS A 6 -4.82 -11.83 2.11
CA CYS A 6 -3.60 -12.21 2.81
C CYS A 6 -3.20 -13.62 2.36
N LEU A 7 -1.89 -13.88 2.25
CA LEU A 7 -1.36 -15.21 1.94
C LEU A 7 -1.36 -16.14 3.16
N GLY A 8 -1.52 -15.59 4.36
CA GLY A 8 -1.54 -16.32 5.62
C GLY A 8 -2.75 -17.25 5.74
N ALA A 9 -2.49 -18.51 6.11
CA ALA A 9 -3.52 -19.46 6.53
C ALA A 9 -3.75 -19.35 8.05
N CYS A 10 -3.94 -18.14 8.56
CA CYS A 10 -4.08 -17.90 10.00
C CYS A 10 -5.30 -18.65 10.55
N THR A 11 -5.09 -19.50 11.55
CA THR A 11 -6.11 -20.37 12.16
C THR A 11 -7.30 -19.61 12.78
N TYR A 12 -7.14 -18.33 13.05
CA TYR A 12 -8.17 -17.46 13.64
C TYR A 12 -8.82 -16.49 12.63
N CYS A 13 -8.33 -16.42 11.39
CA CYS A 13 -8.71 -15.38 10.45
C CYS A 13 -9.83 -15.84 9.49
N LYS A 14 -11.06 -15.36 9.69
CA LYS A 14 -12.18 -15.56 8.75
C LYS A 14 -11.99 -14.83 7.40
N THR A 15 -11.13 -13.82 7.35
CA THR A 15 -10.95 -12.93 6.20
C THR A 15 -10.44 -13.69 4.97
N LYS A 16 -9.59 -14.72 5.14
CA LYS A 16 -9.15 -15.59 4.03
C LYS A 16 -10.31 -16.30 3.33
N HIS A 17 -11.30 -16.76 4.11
CA HIS A 17 -12.47 -17.45 3.59
C HIS A 17 -13.46 -16.51 2.90
N ALA A 18 -13.50 -15.24 3.29
CA ALA A 18 -14.46 -14.26 2.77
C ALA A 18 -13.93 -13.42 1.60
N ARG A 19 -12.63 -13.12 1.53
CA ARG A 19 -12.06 -12.19 0.54
C ARG A 19 -11.17 -12.83 -0.53
N GLY A 20 -10.79 -14.10 -0.39
CA GLY A 20 -10.02 -14.82 -1.42
C GLY A 20 -8.51 -14.62 -1.32
N HIS A 21 -7.80 -14.76 -2.45
CA HIS A 21 -6.34 -14.65 -2.53
C HIS A 21 -5.87 -13.18 -2.47
N LEU A 22 -4.60 -13.00 -2.10
CA LEU A 22 -3.90 -11.71 -2.11
C LEU A 22 -4.03 -11.04 -3.49
N GLY A 23 -4.57 -9.83 -3.51
CA GLY A 23 -4.53 -8.89 -4.63
C GLY A 23 -3.88 -7.60 -4.19
N SER A 24 -2.66 -7.36 -4.66
CA SER A 24 -1.92 -6.12 -4.42
C SER A 24 -2.26 -5.08 -5.47
N TYR A 25 -2.35 -3.82 -5.03
CA TYR A 25 -2.47 -2.70 -5.96
C TYR A 25 -1.13 -2.46 -6.67
N THR A 26 -1.19 -2.05 -7.94
CA THR A 26 0.02 -1.68 -8.69
C THR A 26 0.62 -0.38 -8.17
N ILE A 27 1.95 -0.28 -8.17
CA ILE A 27 2.69 0.92 -7.74
C ILE A 27 2.18 2.19 -8.44
N LYS A 28 1.99 2.14 -9.78
CA LYS A 28 1.51 3.29 -10.56
C LYS A 28 0.19 3.88 -10.06
N SER A 29 -0.76 3.01 -9.70
CA SER A 29 -2.06 3.47 -9.18
C SER A 29 -1.91 4.15 -7.81
N LEU A 30 -0.99 3.66 -6.97
CA LEU A 30 -0.66 4.26 -5.68
C LEU A 30 0.08 5.60 -5.86
N GLU A 31 1.02 5.68 -6.80
CA GLU A 31 1.72 6.92 -7.16
C GLU A 31 0.74 8.01 -7.63
N GLU A 32 -0.17 7.68 -8.56
CA GLU A 32 -1.19 8.63 -9.01
C GLU A 32 -2.09 9.10 -7.88
N HIS A 33 -2.48 8.19 -6.99
CA HIS A 33 -3.28 8.54 -5.83
C HIS A 33 -2.53 9.49 -4.90
N ILE A 34 -1.27 9.20 -4.60
CA ILE A 34 -0.44 10.03 -3.73
C ILE A 34 -0.17 11.39 -4.36
N ARG A 35 0.11 11.44 -5.66
CA ARG A 35 0.26 12.71 -6.40
C ARG A 35 -0.97 13.59 -6.26
N ASN A 36 -2.17 13.02 -6.39
CA ASN A 36 -3.42 13.77 -6.22
C ASN A 36 -3.59 14.27 -4.78
N VAL A 37 -3.30 13.42 -3.79
CA VAL A 37 -3.44 13.74 -2.36
C VAL A 37 -2.41 14.80 -1.91
N VAL A 38 -1.19 14.74 -2.46
CA VAL A 38 -0.14 15.77 -2.28
C VAL A 38 -0.55 17.08 -2.96
N ALA A 39 -1.13 17.02 -4.17
CA ALA A 39 -1.66 18.20 -4.85
C ALA A 39 -2.81 18.86 -4.08
N ASP A 40 -3.61 18.08 -3.36
CA ASP A 40 -4.66 18.56 -2.45
C ASP A 40 -4.09 19.17 -1.16
N GLY A 41 -2.77 19.14 -0.94
CA GLY A 41 -2.11 19.74 0.22
C GLY A 41 -2.26 18.94 1.51
N VAL A 42 -2.56 17.64 1.41
CA VAL A 42 -2.65 16.76 2.57
C VAL A 42 -1.28 16.58 3.21
N LYS A 43 -1.25 16.66 4.55
CA LYS A 43 -0.04 16.61 5.35
C LYS A 43 0.26 15.25 5.96
N ASP A 44 -0.72 14.36 6.05
CA ASP A 44 -0.52 13.04 6.63
C ASP A 44 -1.15 11.97 5.73
N ILE A 45 -0.35 11.00 5.28
CA ILE A 45 -0.84 9.91 4.44
C ILE A 45 -0.68 8.60 5.22
N TRP A 46 -1.80 7.93 5.48
CA TRP A 46 -1.81 6.68 6.22
C TRP A 46 -1.96 5.49 5.28
N ILE A 47 -0.94 4.64 5.22
CA ILE A 47 -1.04 3.34 4.53
C ILE A 47 -1.75 2.33 5.44
N SER A 48 -2.86 1.80 4.93
CA SER A 48 -3.57 0.68 5.55
C SER A 48 -3.51 -0.56 4.66
N SER A 49 -3.42 -1.73 5.29
CA SER A 49 -3.30 -3.02 4.62
C SER A 49 -3.80 -4.12 5.56
N GLU A 50 -4.31 -5.23 5.02
CA GLU A 50 -4.63 -6.41 5.83
C GLU A 50 -3.36 -7.22 6.17
N ASP A 51 -2.39 -7.23 5.27
CA ASP A 51 -1.09 -7.85 5.47
C ASP A 51 -0.02 -7.08 4.66
N THR A 52 0.68 -6.15 5.33
CA THR A 52 1.73 -5.34 4.71
C THR A 52 2.89 -6.22 4.23
N GLY A 53 3.15 -7.34 4.89
CA GLY A 53 4.25 -8.25 4.58
C GLY A 53 4.00 -9.14 3.37
N ALA A 54 2.72 -9.37 3.03
CA ALA A 54 2.35 -10.08 1.81
C ALA A 54 2.25 -9.17 0.58
N TYR A 55 2.21 -7.84 0.74
CA TYR A 55 2.10 -6.91 -0.39
C TYR A 55 3.19 -7.15 -1.44
N GLY A 56 2.76 -7.26 -2.69
CA GLY A 56 3.63 -7.39 -3.84
C GLY A 56 4.09 -8.82 -4.16
N ARG A 57 3.80 -9.79 -3.29
CA ARG A 57 4.21 -11.18 -3.48
C ARG A 57 3.46 -11.88 -4.63
N ASP A 58 2.29 -11.37 -4.99
CA ASP A 58 1.47 -11.77 -6.13
C ASP A 58 1.92 -11.13 -7.46
N ILE A 59 2.43 -9.90 -7.42
CA ILE A 59 2.82 -9.11 -8.60
C ILE A 59 4.34 -8.97 -8.76
N GLY A 60 5.14 -9.64 -7.92
CA GLY A 60 6.60 -9.67 -7.98
C GLY A 60 7.29 -8.39 -7.49
N ILE A 61 6.61 -7.56 -6.69
CA ILE A 61 7.19 -6.36 -6.06
C ILE A 61 7.30 -6.55 -4.55
N ASN A 62 7.95 -5.61 -3.86
CA ASN A 62 8.07 -5.64 -2.41
C ASN A 62 7.62 -4.32 -1.79
N LEU A 63 7.24 -4.37 -0.51
CA LEU A 63 6.87 -3.19 0.26
C LEU A 63 7.94 -2.07 0.27
N PRO A 64 9.26 -2.35 0.38
CA PRO A 64 10.29 -1.32 0.25
C PRO A 64 10.25 -0.54 -1.07
N ILE A 65 9.98 -1.23 -2.19
CA ILE A 65 9.90 -0.59 -3.51
C ILE A 65 8.72 0.38 -3.55
N LEU A 66 7.59 -0.02 -2.94
CA LEU A 66 6.45 0.89 -2.80
C LEU A 66 6.83 2.10 -1.95
N LEU A 67 7.45 1.90 -0.79
CA LEU A 67 7.86 3.01 0.09
C LEU A 67 8.83 3.96 -0.62
N GLU A 68 9.81 3.46 -1.37
CA GLU A 68 10.74 4.28 -2.16
C GLU A 68 10.01 5.08 -3.25
N ALA A 69 9.07 4.46 -3.97
CA ALA A 69 8.27 5.14 -4.98
C ALA A 69 7.41 6.26 -4.37
N ILE A 70 6.85 6.02 -3.19
CA ILE A 70 6.08 7.01 -2.43
C ILE A 70 6.95 8.17 -1.98
N ILE A 71 8.12 7.88 -1.40
CA ILE A 71 9.08 8.89 -0.95
C ILE A 71 9.56 9.74 -2.13
N ALA A 72 9.73 9.15 -3.31
CA ALA A 72 10.12 9.87 -4.52
C ALA A 72 9.05 10.87 -5.00
N GLU A 73 7.77 10.61 -4.73
CA GLU A 73 6.66 11.49 -5.12
C GLU A 73 6.36 12.59 -4.07
N LEU A 74 6.87 12.43 -2.84
CA LEU A 74 6.65 13.41 -1.78
C LEU A 74 7.51 14.67 -1.96
N PRO A 75 6.97 15.86 -1.63
CA PRO A 75 7.71 17.11 -1.70
C PRO A 75 8.86 17.12 -0.67
N PHE A 76 10.03 17.57 -1.09
CA PHE A 76 11.26 17.63 -0.27
C PHE A 76 11.15 18.57 0.95
N ASP A 77 10.08 19.37 1.01
CA ASP A 77 9.79 20.35 2.06
C ASP A 77 9.34 19.71 3.39
N ARG A 78 9.20 18.36 3.45
CA ARG A 78 8.75 17.61 4.64
C ARG A 78 7.40 18.10 5.20
N SER A 79 6.63 18.83 4.41
CA SER A 79 5.32 19.36 4.77
C SER A 79 4.28 18.24 4.90
N THR A 80 4.59 17.06 4.37
CA THR A 80 3.78 15.84 4.44
C THR A 80 4.55 14.74 5.18
N MET A 81 4.02 14.27 6.31
CA MET A 81 4.53 13.11 7.06
C MET A 81 3.79 11.82 6.65
N PHE A 82 4.47 10.69 6.85
CA PHE A 82 4.03 9.36 6.48
C PHE A 82 4.24 8.38 7.63
#